data_AF-A0A183B6M8-F1
#
_entry.id   AF-A0A183B6M8-F1
#
_cell.length_a   1.000
_cell.length_b   1.000
_cell.length_c   1.000
_cell.angle_alpha   90.00
_cell.angle_beta   90.00
_cell.angle_gamma   90.00
#
_symmetry.space_group_name_H-M   'P 1'
#
loop_
_entity.id
_entity.type
_entity.pdbx_description
1 polymer ?
#
loop_
_entity_poly.entity_id
_entity_poly.type
_entity_poly.pdbx_seq_one_letter_code
_entity_poly.pdbx_strand_id
1 'polypeptide(L)'
;MYFANPLITEKLNTLILVREQQYSSLKHITYPNFVQQIFLFLRSLAQYDKLRTRGAFLEQFRKEEIFRDDPDLKEFSDSRQVVHNLIEEHTAATRSDYIHWGAQRAVAVAATQAAAAAASMSTAAS
;
A
#
# COMPACT_ATOMS: atom_id res chain seq x y z
N MET A 1 -9.78 -41.14 -31.12
CA MET A 1 -9.07 -41.32 -29.83
C MET A 1 -7.67 -40.71 -29.98
N TYR A 2 -7.44 -39.51 -29.45
CA TYR A 2 -6.10 -38.93 -29.41
C TYR A 2 -5.34 -39.58 -28.25
N PHE A 3 -4.45 -40.52 -28.56
CA PHE A 3 -3.49 -41.03 -27.59
C PHE A 3 -2.55 -39.89 -27.22
N ALA A 4 -2.67 -39.36 -26.00
CA ALA A 4 -1.71 -38.42 -25.46
C ALA A 4 -0.33 -39.08 -25.49
N ASN A 5 0.58 -38.53 -26.31
CA ASN A 5 1.91 -39.08 -26.49
C ASN A 5 2.69 -38.94 -25.17
N PRO A 6 3.08 -40.05 -24.52
CA PRO A 6 3.67 -40.01 -23.17
C PRO A 6 4.98 -39.21 -23.11
N LEU A 7 5.70 -39.09 -24.22
CA LEU A 7 6.89 -38.23 -24.33
C LEU A 7 6.56 -36.73 -24.20
N ILE A 8 5.40 -36.30 -24.69
CA ILE A 8 4.95 -34.90 -24.61
C ILE A 8 4.52 -34.60 -23.16
N THR A 9 3.85 -35.54 -22.51
CA THR A 9 3.42 -35.42 -21.11
C THR A 9 4.60 -35.35 -20.15
N GLU A 10 5.64 -36.16 -20.35
CA GLU A 10 6.88 -36.06 -19.57
C GLU A 10 7.58 -34.72 -19.78
N LYS A 11 7.76 -34.28 -21.03
CA LYS A 11 8.41 -32.99 -21.30
C LYS A 11 7.64 -31.82 -20.69
N LEU A 12 6.31 -31.87 -20.71
CA LEU A 12 5.46 -30.87 -20.05
C LEU A 12 5.59 -30.92 -18.53
N ASN A 13 5.59 -32.10 -17.91
CA ASN A 13 5.77 -32.24 -16.46
C ASN A 13 7.14 -31.73 -16.01
N THR A 14 8.21 -32.04 -16.75
CA THR A 14 9.55 -31.54 -16.46
C THR A 14 9.62 -30.02 -16.62
N LEU A 15 8.98 -29.45 -17.66
CA LEU A 15 8.88 -27.99 -17.83
C LEU A 15 8.09 -27.31 -16.71
N ILE A 16 7.00 -27.93 -16.24
CA ILE A 16 6.21 -27.43 -15.11
C ILE A 16 7.05 -27.45 -13.83
N LEU A 17 7.74 -28.56 -13.55
CA LEU A 17 8.61 -28.67 -12.38
C LEU A 17 9.80 -27.70 -12.43
N VAL A 18 10.44 -27.55 -13.59
CA VAL A 18 11.52 -26.57 -13.77
C VAL A 18 11.00 -25.15 -13.57
N ARG A 19 9.81 -24.83 -14.08
CA ARG A 19 9.16 -23.55 -13.80
C ARG A 19 8.87 -23.36 -12.31
N GLU A 20 8.29 -24.35 -11.63
CA GLU A 20 8.00 -24.27 -10.19
C GLU A 20 9.28 -24.08 -9.36
N GLN A 21 10.37 -24.74 -9.75
CA GLN A 21 11.67 -24.62 -9.09
C GLN A 21 12.27 -23.22 -9.29
N GLN A 22 12.17 -22.65 -10.50
CA GLN A 22 12.58 -21.27 -10.78
C GLN A 22 11.73 -20.24 -10.02
N TYR A 23 10.41 -20.43 -9.94
CA TYR A 23 9.52 -19.59 -9.14
C TYR A 23 9.83 -19.69 -7.64
N SER A 24 10.25 -20.86 -7.13
CA SER A 24 10.67 -21.04 -5.73
C SER A 24 11.93 -20.25 -5.40
N SER A 25 12.94 -20.26 -6.29
CA SER A 25 14.17 -19.48 -6.10
C SER A 25 13.94 -17.97 -6.16
N LEU A 26 13.07 -17.51 -7.07
CA LEU A 26 12.75 -16.08 -7.20
C LEU A 26 11.93 -15.56 -6.01
N LYS A 27 10.97 -16.36 -5.50
CA LYS A 27 10.18 -16.03 -4.31
C LYS A 27 11.05 -15.74 -3.08
N HIS A 28 12.14 -16.49 -2.89
CA HIS A 28 13.04 -16.30 -1.74
C HIS A 28 13.84 -14.99 -1.80
N ILE A 29 13.95 -14.34 -2.95
CA ILE A 29 14.65 -13.05 -3.08
C ILE A 29 13.64 -11.90 -3.08
N THR A 30 12.53 -12.01 -3.81
CA THR A 30 11.57 -10.91 -3.95
C THR A 30 10.71 -10.71 -2.70
N TYR A 31 10.29 -11.78 -2.04
CA TYR A 31 9.43 -11.70 -0.85
C TYR A 31 10.11 -11.03 0.36
N PRO A 32 11.36 -11.38 0.76
CA PRO A 32 11.99 -10.73 1.88
C PRO A 32 12.26 -9.25 1.63
N ASN A 33 12.74 -8.86 0.44
CA ASN A 33 13.01 -7.44 0.14
C ASN A 33 11.78 -6.55 0.34
N PHE A 34 10.62 -7.01 -0.15
CA PHE A 34 9.37 -6.27 -0.02
C PHE A 34 8.87 -6.20 1.44
N VAL A 35 8.96 -7.31 2.17
CA VAL A 35 8.54 -7.38 3.57
C VAL A 35 9.44 -6.53 4.49
N GLN A 36 10.76 -6.50 4.24
CA GLN A 36 11.70 -5.66 5.00
C GLN A 36 11.40 -4.16 4.89
N GLN A 37 11.04 -3.69 3.69
CA GLN A 37 10.69 -2.29 3.45
C GLN A 37 9.43 -1.88 4.25
N ILE A 38 8.40 -2.73 4.32
CA ILE A 38 7.19 -2.50 5.11
C ILE A 38 7.52 -2.42 6.61
N PHE A 39 8.33 -3.34 7.11
CA PHE A 39 8.74 -3.35 8.53
C PHE A 39 9.47 -2.08 8.95
N LEU A 40 10.28 -1.50 8.06
CA LEU A 40 10.94 -0.22 8.31
C LEU A 40 9.92 0.90 8.52
N PHE A 41 8.95 1.04 7.61
CA PHE A 41 7.92 2.07 7.70
C PHE A 41 7.00 1.90 8.91
N LEU A 42 6.63 0.67 9.26
CA LEU A 42 5.86 0.38 10.48
C LEU A 42 6.58 0.87 11.74
N ARG A 43 7.90 0.62 11.82
CA ARG A 43 8.71 1.07 12.96
C ARG A 43 8.84 2.59 13.00
N SER A 44 9.07 3.22 11.84
CA SER A 44 9.13 4.69 11.73
C SER A 44 7.81 5.34 12.14
N LEU A 45 6.66 4.79 11.73
CA LEU A 45 5.34 5.27 12.17
C LEU A 45 5.14 5.12 13.68
N ALA A 46 5.51 3.97 14.24
CA ALA A 46 5.39 3.76 15.69
C ALA A 46 6.27 4.73 16.50
N GLN A 47 7.44 5.12 15.97
CA GLN A 47 8.29 6.13 16.57
C GLN A 47 7.68 7.54 16.43
N TYR A 48 7.16 7.86 15.25
CA TYR A 48 6.46 9.12 15.00
C TYR A 48 5.26 9.30 15.93
N ASP A 49 4.38 8.30 16.04
CA ASP A 49 3.17 8.38 16.88
C ASP A 49 3.54 8.62 18.36
N LYS A 50 4.63 8.01 18.85
CA LYS A 50 5.16 8.25 20.20
C LYS A 50 5.65 9.68 20.41
N LEU A 51 6.34 10.26 19.43
CA LEU A 51 6.83 11.64 19.51
C LEU A 51 5.68 12.64 19.39
N ARG A 52 4.73 12.40 18.47
CA ARG A 52 3.56 13.26 18.24
C ARG A 52 2.65 13.34 19.45
N THR A 53 2.39 12.20 20.12
CA THR A 53 1.55 12.13 21.33
C THR A 53 2.18 12.89 22.49
N ARG A 54 3.52 12.91 22.58
CA ARG A 54 4.26 13.59 23.66
C ARG A 54 4.52 15.07 23.37
N GLY A 55 4.15 15.57 22.18
CA GLY A 55 4.41 16.94 21.76
C GLY A 55 5.89 17.31 21.68
N ALA A 56 6.80 16.32 21.65
CA ALA A 56 8.23 16.54 21.73
C ALA A 56 8.78 17.07 20.40
N PHE A 57 9.73 18.01 20.46
CA PHE A 57 10.45 18.58 19.30
C PHE A 57 9.59 19.36 18.29
N LEU A 58 8.31 19.63 18.57
CA LEU A 58 7.42 20.32 17.61
C LEU A 58 7.66 21.83 17.51
N GLU A 59 8.15 22.48 18.57
CA GLU A 59 8.36 23.94 18.58
C GLU A 59 9.36 24.43 17.53
N GLN A 60 10.33 23.59 17.15
CA GLN A 60 11.29 23.94 16.11
C GLN A 60 10.64 23.93 14.72
N PHE A 61 9.78 22.94 14.46
CA PHE A 61 9.05 22.84 13.19
C PHE A 61 8.01 23.95 13.03
N ARG A 62 7.41 24.42 14.12
CA ARG A 62 6.46 25.55 14.09
C ARG A 62 7.06 26.87 13.61
N LYS A 63 8.38 27.00 13.62
CA LYS A 63 9.10 28.20 13.16
C LYS A 63 9.37 28.18 11.65
N GLU A 64 9.23 27.02 11.01
CA GLU A 64 9.43 26.86 9.58
C GLU A 64 8.23 27.42 8.80
N GLU A 65 8.50 27.95 7.61
CA GLU A 65 7.48 28.61 6.75
C GLU A 65 6.31 27.68 6.42
N ILE A 66 6.59 26.38 6.26
CA ILE A 66 5.62 25.32 5.94
C ILE A 66 4.54 25.16 7.03
N PHE A 67 4.86 25.50 8.29
CA PHE A 67 3.96 25.33 9.44
C PHE A 67 3.46 26.66 10.02
N ARG A 68 3.82 27.80 9.40
CA ARG A 68 3.52 29.12 9.94
C ARG A 68 2.02 29.41 9.99
N ASP A 69 1.29 28.91 9.00
CA ASP A 69 -0.16 29.09 8.86
C ASP A 69 -0.94 27.83 9.33
N ASP A 70 -0.25 26.81 9.83
CA ASP A 70 -0.81 25.52 10.29
C ASP A 70 -0.41 25.22 11.75
N PRO A 71 -1.09 25.84 12.74
CA PRO A 71 -0.81 25.62 14.16
C PRO A 71 -1.19 24.21 14.65
N ASP A 72 -1.95 23.44 13.88
CA ASP A 72 -2.30 22.06 14.23
C ASP A 72 -1.28 21.05 13.66
N LEU A 73 -0.33 21.52 12.85
CA LEU A 73 0.61 20.70 12.09
C LEU A 73 -0.12 19.58 11.32
N LYS A 74 -1.19 19.97 10.63
CA LYS A 74 -2.00 19.09 9.80
C LYS A 74 -1.16 18.38 8.73
N GLU A 75 -0.15 19.05 8.17
CA GLU A 75 0.77 18.45 7.19
C GLU A 75 1.46 17.17 7.70
N PHE A 76 1.81 17.11 9.00
CA PHE A 76 2.38 15.90 9.59
C PHE A 76 1.35 14.76 9.69
N SER A 77 0.08 15.09 9.92
CA SER A 77 -1.00 14.10 9.98
C SER A 77 -1.32 13.56 8.58
N ASP A 78 -1.30 14.44 7.57
CA ASP A 78 -1.49 14.07 6.16
C ASP A 78 -0.34 13.16 5.69
N SER A 79 0.91 13.54 5.97
CA SER A 79 2.10 12.72 5.69
C SER A 79 2.03 11.35 6.36
N ARG A 80 1.59 11.28 7.63
CA ARG A 80 1.39 10.01 8.35
C ARG A 80 0.34 9.14 7.67
N GLN A 81 -0.75 9.73 7.19
CA GLN A 81 -1.80 9.00 6.48
C GLN A 81 -1.29 8.42 5.16
N VAL A 82 -0.46 9.16 4.41
CA VAL A 82 0.14 8.66 3.16
C VAL A 82 1.01 7.43 3.41
N VAL A 83 1.89 7.48 4.42
CA VAL A 83 2.75 6.34 4.78
C VAL A 83 1.92 5.15 5.27
N HIS A 84 0.85 5.39 6.01
CA HIS A 84 -0.07 4.33 6.44
C HIS A 84 -0.75 3.65 5.25
N ASN A 85 -1.28 4.44 4.31
CA ASN A 85 -1.90 3.93 3.08
C ASN A 85 -0.91 3.11 2.25
N LEU A 86 0.36 3.52 2.20
CA LEU A 86 1.43 2.79 1.53
C LEU A 86 1.66 1.41 2.17
N ILE A 87 1.70 1.34 3.50
CA ILE A 87 1.85 0.09 4.25
C ILE A 87 0.66 -0.84 4.01
N GLU A 88 -0.56 -0.31 4.04
CA GLU A 88 -1.78 -1.09 3.78
C GLU A 88 -1.77 -1.68 2.36
N GLU A 89 -1.42 -0.87 1.36
CA GLU A 89 -1.30 -1.31 -0.04
C GLU A 89 -0.25 -2.40 -0.18
N HIS A 90 0.92 -2.19 0.42
CA HIS A 90 1.99 -3.17 0.37
C HIS A 90 1.60 -4.46 1.10
N THR A 91 0.90 -4.37 2.23
CA THR A 91 0.40 -5.54 2.95
C THR A 91 -0.68 -6.27 2.17
N ALA A 92 -1.55 -5.55 1.44
CA ALA A 92 -2.53 -6.17 0.57
C ALA A 92 -1.86 -6.87 -0.63
N ALA A 93 -0.77 -6.30 -1.16
CA ALA A 93 -0.04 -6.86 -2.30
C ALA A 93 0.68 -8.19 -1.98
N THR A 94 0.95 -8.50 -0.71
CA THR A 94 1.46 -9.82 -0.32
C THR A 94 0.37 -10.89 -0.25
N ARG A 95 -0.90 -10.48 -0.22
CA ARG A 95 -2.04 -11.38 -0.14
C ARG A 95 -2.57 -11.73 -1.53
N SER A 96 -3.12 -12.93 -1.67
CA SER A 96 -3.73 -13.39 -2.92
C SER A 96 -5.02 -12.65 -3.29
N ASP A 97 -5.63 -11.92 -2.35
CA ASP A 97 -6.87 -11.15 -2.52
C ASP A 97 -6.64 -9.68 -2.91
N TYR A 98 -5.41 -9.31 -3.30
CA TYR A 98 -5.05 -7.94 -3.69
C TYR A 98 -6.00 -7.31 -4.74
N ILE A 99 -6.43 -8.09 -5.73
CA ILE A 99 -7.35 -7.62 -6.79
C ILE A 99 -8.69 -7.15 -6.22
N HIS A 100 -9.22 -7.86 -5.22
CA HIS A 100 -10.46 -7.48 -4.55
C HIS A 100 -10.27 -6.25 -3.66
N TRP A 101 -9.13 -6.16 -2.96
CA TRP A 101 -8.76 -4.99 -2.16
C TRP A 101 -8.65 -3.72 -3.01
N GLY A 102 -7.98 -3.81 -4.17
CA GLY A 102 -7.84 -2.69 -5.11
C GLY A 102 -9.18 -2.26 -5.70
N ALA A 103 -10.04 -3.21 -6.07
CA ALA A 103 -11.38 -2.92 -6.57
C ALA A 103 -12.26 -2.22 -5.51
N GLN A 104 -12.21 -2.68 -4.25
CA GLN A 104 -12.94 -2.04 -3.16
C GLN A 104 -12.47 -0.60 -2.90
N ARG A 105 -11.15 -0.34 -2.94
CA ARG A 105 -10.61 1.03 -2.81
C ARG A 105 -11.02 1.93 -3.97
N ALA A 106 -10.98 1.44 -5.21
CA ALA A 106 -11.40 2.22 -6.37
C ALA A 106 -12.88 2.65 -6.27
N VAL A 107 -13.75 1.73 -5.83
CA VAL A 107 -15.17 2.02 -5.58
C VAL A 107 -15.34 3.05 -4.46
N ALA A 108 -14.61 2.91 -3.35
CA ALA A 108 -14.67 3.85 -2.23
C ALA A 108 -14.21 5.27 -2.62
N VAL A 109 -13.13 5.38 -3.41
CA VAL A 109 -12.63 6.67 -3.91
C VAL A 109 -13.63 7.30 -4.89
N ALA A 110 -14.19 6.51 -5.80
CA ALA A 110 -15.22 6.97 -6.73
C ALA A 110 -16.48 7.46 -6.00
N ALA A 111 -16.92 6.74 -4.96
CA ALA A 111 -18.06 7.14 -4.13
C ALA A 111 -17.78 8.44 -3.35
N THR A 112 -16.57 8.60 -2.82
CA THR A 112 -16.15 9.81 -2.10
C THR A 112 -16.06 11.01 -3.06
N GLN A 113 -15.51 10.82 -4.27
CA GLN A 113 -15.46 11.85 -5.30
C GLN A 113 -16.85 12.24 -5.83
N ALA A 114 -17.75 11.26 -5.99
CA ALA A 114 -19.14 11.53 -6.36
C ALA A 114 -19.89 12.31 -5.27
N ALA A 115 -19.67 11.97 -3.99
CA ALA A 115 -20.25 12.71 -2.87
C ALA A 115 -19.69 14.14 -2.75
N ALA A 116 -18.39 14.33 -2.97
CA ALA A 116 -17.77 15.66 -2.98
C ALA A 116 -18.27 16.52 -4.15
N ALA A 117 -18.47 15.93 -5.33
CA ALA A 117 -19.06 16.61 -6.48
C ALA A 117 -20.54 16.98 -6.24
N ALA A 118 -21.32 16.12 -5.59
CA ALA A 118 -22.70 16.43 -5.22
C ALA A 118 -22.78 17.58 -4.18
N ALA A 119 -21.84 17.62 -3.23
CA ALA A 119 -21.76 18.68 -2.24
C ALA A 119 -21.38 20.04 -2.85
N SER A 120 -20.44 20.08 -3.80
CA SER A 120 -20.08 21.33 -4.48
C SER A 120 -21.18 21.86 -5.41
N MET A 121 -22.01 20.98 -5.99
CA MET A 121 -23.18 21.36 -6.79
C MET A 121 -24.31 21.98 -5.94
N SER A 122 -24.46 21.59 -4.68
CA SER A 122 -25.47 22.16 -3.78
C SER A 122 -25.09 23.57 -3.28
N THR A 123 -23.80 23.86 -3.15
CA THR A 123 -23.31 25.17 -2.67
C THR A 123 -23.36 26.26 -3.75
N ALA A 124 -23.44 25.89 -5.03
CA ALA A 124 -23.56 26.84 -6.15
C ALA A 124 -25.01 27.32 -6.40
N ALA A 125 -26.00 26.75 -5.70
CA ALA A 125 -27.42 27.07 -5.85
C ALA A 125 -27.97 27.97 -4.72
N SER A 126 -27.11 28.63 -3.93
CA SER A 126 -27.48 29.62 -2.90
C SER A 126 -26.73 30.93 -3.10
#